data_AF-A0A3B8RT70-F1
#
_entry.id   AF-A0A3B8RT70-F1
#
_cell.length_a   1.000
_cell.length_b   1.000
_cell.length_c   1.000
_cell.angle_alpha   90.00
_cell.angle_beta   90.00
_cell.angle_gamma   90.00
#
_symmetry.space_group_name_H-M   'P 1'
#
loop_
_entity.id
_entity.type
_entity.pdbx_description
1 polymer ?
#
loop_
_entity_poly.entity_id
_entity_poly.type
_entity_poly.pdbx_seq_one_letter_code
_entity_poly.pdbx_strand_id
1 'polypeptide(L)'
;MNSILSLKELNKRFETEKYLIISDEELTDLLKSSQIIFEQDTRLRDFIKILKFEDHFYLQEKTNLGEIIIRQFKNKADAMNLLNDRMEIYDKMWDGCGCKINYYE
;
A
#
# COMPACT_ATOMS: atom_id res chain seq x y z
N MET A 1 16.95 -16.38 12.76
CA MET A 1 17.13 -15.68 11.48
C MET A 1 16.69 -16.64 10.40
N ASN A 2 15.52 -16.43 9.80
CA ASN A 2 15.13 -17.03 8.52
C ASN A 2 13.68 -16.65 8.24
N SER A 3 13.49 -15.63 7.42
CA SER A 3 12.46 -15.67 6.40
C SER A 3 12.86 -14.70 5.31
N ILE A 4 13.75 -15.14 4.43
CA ILE A 4 13.87 -14.52 3.11
C ILE A 4 12.59 -14.97 2.40
N LEU A 5 11.51 -14.20 2.56
CA LEU A 5 10.27 -14.50 1.88
C LEU A 5 10.51 -14.19 0.39
N SER A 6 10.78 -15.22 -0.39
CA SER A 6 10.99 -15.04 -1.82
C SER A 6 9.69 -14.54 -2.46
N LEU A 7 9.81 -13.69 -3.48
CA LEU A 7 8.65 -13.22 -4.26
C LEU A 7 7.78 -14.36 -4.81
N LYS A 8 8.38 -15.53 -5.03
CA LYS A 8 7.67 -16.76 -5.41
C LYS A 8 6.78 -17.30 -4.28
N GLU A 9 7.24 -17.25 -3.03
CA GLU A 9 6.42 -17.62 -1.86
C GLU A 9 5.29 -16.61 -1.63
N LEU A 10 5.57 -15.32 -1.84
CA LEU A 10 4.55 -14.27 -1.81
C LEU A 10 3.40 -14.55 -2.79
N ASN A 11 3.73 -14.90 -4.04
CA ASN A 11 2.74 -15.27 -5.05
C ASN A 11 1.92 -16.49 -4.64
N LYS A 12 2.55 -17.50 -4.06
CA LYS A 12 1.85 -18.69 -3.57
C LYS A 12 0.86 -18.35 -2.45
N ARG A 13 1.23 -17.44 -1.55
CA ARG A 13 0.33 -16.98 -0.46
C ARG A 13 -0.87 -16.17 -0.98
N PHE A 14 -0.71 -15.46 -2.09
CA PHE A 14 -1.82 -14.77 -2.76
C PHE A 14 -2.81 -15.71 -3.48
N GLU A 15 -2.49 -17.00 -3.65
CA GLU A 15 -3.47 -17.97 -4.14
C GLU A 15 -4.61 -18.19 -3.14
N THR A 16 -4.33 -18.02 -1.85
CA THR A 16 -5.28 -18.25 -0.75
C THR A 16 -5.79 -16.97 -0.09
N GLU A 17 -4.97 -15.91 -0.06
CA GLU A 17 -5.27 -14.68 0.68
C GLU A 17 -5.39 -13.47 -0.24
N LYS A 18 -6.34 -12.57 0.03
CA LYS A 18 -6.55 -11.34 -0.75
C LYS A 18 -5.49 -10.26 -0.47
N TYR A 19 -4.88 -10.33 0.69
CA TYR A 19 -3.85 -9.42 1.15
C TYR A 19 -2.95 -10.14 2.14
N LEU A 20 -1.70 -9.72 2.22
CA LEU A 20 -0.72 -10.28 3.15
C LEU A 20 -0.19 -9.17 4.03
N ILE A 21 -0.06 -9.47 5.32
CA ILE A 21 0.66 -8.62 6.26
C ILE A 21 2.11 -9.08 6.24
N ILE A 22 3.02 -8.14 6.02
CA ILE A 22 4.46 -8.38 5.97
C ILE A 22 5.19 -7.50 6.98
N SER A 23 6.38 -7.92 7.36
CA SER A 23 7.33 -7.17 8.19
C SER A 23 8.13 -6.13 7.37
N ASP A 24 8.79 -5.20 8.07
CA ASP A 24 9.70 -4.23 7.45
C ASP A 24 10.88 -4.89 6.70
N GLU A 25 11.38 -6.02 7.21
CA GLU A 25 12.46 -6.79 6.57
C GLU A 25 11.99 -7.35 5.22
N GLU A 26 10.81 -7.99 5.20
CA GLU A 26 10.19 -8.51 3.97
C GLU A 26 9.86 -7.39 2.98
N LEU A 27 9.42 -6.23 3.46
CA LEU A 27 9.18 -5.06 2.61
C LEU A 27 10.49 -4.58 1.97
N THR A 28 11.56 -4.50 2.74
CA THR A 28 12.87 -4.07 2.25
C THR A 28 13.35 -4.96 1.12
N ASP A 29 13.18 -6.28 1.26
CA ASP A 29 13.57 -7.24 0.23
C ASP A 29 12.64 -7.19 -0.99
N LEU A 30 11.34 -6.97 -0.79
CA LEU A 30 10.39 -6.71 -1.86
C LEU A 30 10.76 -5.46 -2.67
N LEU A 31 11.15 -4.37 -2.00
CA LEU A 31 11.55 -3.11 -2.66
C LEU A 31 12.87 -3.25 -3.44
N LYS A 32 13.81 -4.07 -2.96
CA LYS A 32 15.06 -4.35 -3.70
C LYS A 32 14.83 -5.16 -4.98
N SER A 33 13.81 -6.01 -4.98
CA SER A 33 13.54 -6.98 -6.04
C SER A 33 12.45 -6.53 -7.01
N SER A 34 11.68 -5.49 -6.68
CA SER A 34 10.61 -4.95 -7.51
C SER A 34 10.92 -3.55 -8.06
N GLN A 35 10.20 -3.18 -9.12
CA GLN A 35 10.25 -1.84 -9.67
C GLN A 35 9.12 -1.00 -9.05
N ILE A 36 9.45 0.14 -8.43
CA ILE A 36 8.44 1.10 -7.99
C ILE A 36 7.88 1.80 -9.23
N ILE A 37 6.59 1.61 -9.49
CA ILE A 37 5.84 2.25 -10.59
C ILE A 37 5.19 3.54 -10.12
N PHE A 38 4.82 3.59 -8.85
CA PHE A 38 4.17 4.74 -8.23
C PHE A 38 4.49 4.79 -6.74
N GLU A 39 4.66 5.99 -6.22
CA GLU A 39 4.85 6.26 -4.79
C GLU A 39 4.21 7.60 -4.48
N GLN A 40 3.40 7.64 -3.42
CA GLN A 40 2.77 8.87 -2.94
C GLN A 40 2.73 8.88 -1.42
N ASP A 41 3.12 10.01 -0.84
CA ASP A 41 2.92 10.28 0.58
C ASP A 41 1.44 10.54 0.83
N THR A 42 0.82 9.70 1.66
CA THR A 42 -0.59 9.83 2.02
C THR A 42 -0.84 10.91 3.08
N ARG A 43 0.23 11.44 3.70
CA ARG A 43 0.23 12.43 4.80
C ARG A 43 -0.55 12.00 6.05
N LEU A 44 -1.08 10.79 6.05
CA LEU A 44 -1.87 10.20 7.14
C LEU A 44 -1.26 8.89 7.59
N ARG A 45 -0.89 8.03 6.63
CA ARG A 45 -0.59 6.61 6.85
C ARG A 45 0.66 6.17 6.10
N ASP A 46 1.68 7.03 6.08
CA ASP A 46 2.96 6.76 5.40
C ASP A 46 2.80 6.72 3.87
N PHE A 47 3.81 6.26 3.14
CA PHE A 47 3.73 6.12 1.69
C PHE A 47 2.82 4.96 1.27
N ILE A 48 2.01 5.21 0.24
CA ILE A 48 1.35 4.16 -0.56
C ILE A 48 2.16 3.97 -1.85
N LYS A 49 2.48 2.71 -2.17
CA LYS A 49 3.34 2.39 -3.32
C LYS A 49 2.71 1.34 -4.21
N ILE A 50 2.91 1.49 -5.52
CA ILE A 50 2.63 0.43 -6.50
C ILE A 50 3.96 -0.10 -6.99
N LEU A 51 4.17 -1.39 -6.77
CA LEU A 51 5.35 -2.13 -7.18
C LEU A 51 5.00 -3.02 -8.36
N LYS A 52 5.92 -3.19 -9.30
CA LYS A 52 5.82 -4.16 -10.39
C LYS A 52 6.92 -5.20 -10.22
N PHE A 53 6.54 -6.46 -10.30
CA PHE A 53 7.48 -7.56 -10.37
C PHE A 53 6.95 -8.61 -11.35
N GLU A 54 7.79 -9.02 -12.30
CA GLU A 54 7.38 -9.88 -13.42
C GLU A 54 6.12 -9.32 -14.10
N ASP A 55 5.06 -10.13 -14.18
CA ASP A 55 3.77 -9.80 -14.78
C ASP A 55 2.72 -9.34 -13.76
N HIS A 56 3.12 -9.12 -12.50
CA HIS A 56 2.21 -8.74 -11.42
C HIS A 56 2.47 -7.34 -10.89
N PHE A 57 1.41 -6.75 -10.35
CA PHE A 57 1.44 -5.46 -9.67
C PHE A 57 1.07 -5.66 -8.20
N TYR A 58 1.71 -4.91 -7.33
CA TYR A 58 1.50 -5.00 -5.89
C TYR A 58 1.22 -3.61 -5.34
N LEU A 59 0.15 -3.47 -4.56
CA LEU A 59 -0.12 -2.25 -3.80
C LEU A 59 0.37 -2.48 -2.36
N GLN A 60 1.28 -1.63 -1.92
CA GLN A 60 1.73 -1.55 -0.54
C GLN A 60 1.01 -0.41 0.17
N GLU A 61 0.32 -0.71 1.26
CA GLU A 61 -0.35 0.25 2.14
C GLU A 61 0.04 -0.02 3.60
N LYS A 62 -0.06 0.99 4.48
CA LYS A 62 0.14 0.85 5.92
C LYS A 62 -1.19 1.01 6.66
N THR A 63 -1.46 0.13 7.62
CA THR A 63 -2.69 0.20 8.43
C THR A 63 -2.58 1.24 9.53
N ASN A 64 -3.71 1.57 10.16
CA ASN A 64 -3.76 2.43 11.34
C ASN A 64 -3.01 1.83 12.55
N LEU A 65 -2.77 0.52 12.54
CA LEU A 65 -2.02 -0.20 13.57
C LEU A 65 -0.52 -0.26 13.24
N GLY A 66 -0.10 0.32 12.12
CA GLY A 66 1.30 0.34 11.67
C GLY A 66 1.71 -0.89 10.85
N GLU A 67 0.79 -1.80 10.54
CA GLU A 67 1.08 -3.02 9.78
C GLU A 67 1.26 -2.70 8.30
N ILE A 68 2.21 -3.35 7.64
CA ILE A 68 2.41 -3.23 6.19
C ILE A 68 1.57 -4.30 5.50
N ILE A 69 0.67 -3.86 4.62
CA ILE A 69 -0.16 -4.74 3.81
C ILE A 69 0.31 -4.69 2.36
N ILE A 70 0.43 -5.87 1.74
CA ILE A 70 0.60 -6.02 0.30
C ILE A 70 -0.64 -6.67 -0.32
N ARG A 71 -1.09 -6.14 -1.46
CA ARG A 71 -2.14 -6.72 -2.30
C ARG A 71 -1.63 -6.96 -3.70
N GLN A 72 -1.95 -8.10 -4.28
CA GLN A 72 -1.55 -8.45 -5.65
C GLN A 72 -2.67 -8.13 -6.66
N PHE A 73 -2.25 -7.68 -7.84
CA PHE A 73 -3.10 -7.40 -9.00
C PHE A 73 -2.46 -7.97 -10.27
N LYS A 74 -3.30 -8.41 -11.21
CA LYS A 74 -2.86 -8.92 -12.51
C LYS A 74 -2.51 -7.80 -13.50
N ASN A 75 -3.00 -6.59 -13.27
CA ASN A 75 -2.74 -5.46 -14.15
C ASN A 75 -2.59 -4.17 -13.34
N LYS A 76 -1.97 -3.17 -13.97
CA LYS A 76 -1.72 -1.85 -13.37
C LYS A 76 -3.02 -1.09 -13.07
N ALA A 77 -4.03 -1.24 -13.93
CA ALA A 77 -5.27 -0.47 -13.83
C ALA A 77 -6.02 -0.79 -12.54
N ASP A 78 -6.12 -2.06 -12.17
CA ASP A 78 -6.77 -2.50 -10.94
C ASP A 78 -6.05 -1.97 -9.69
N ALA A 79 -4.71 -2.00 -9.70
CA ALA A 79 -3.91 -1.44 -8.61
C ALA A 79 -4.10 0.08 -8.48
N MET A 80 -4.15 0.80 -9.62
CA MET A 80 -4.40 2.25 -9.64
C MET A 80 -5.83 2.60 -9.20
N ASN A 81 -6.83 1.79 -9.57
CA ASN A 81 -8.21 2.02 -9.15
C ASN A 81 -8.32 1.92 -7.63
N LEU A 82 -7.74 0.88 -7.00
CA LEU A 82 -7.75 0.77 -5.54
C LEU A 82 -6.97 1.91 -4.87
N LEU A 83 -5.85 2.34 -5.45
CA LEU A 83 -5.10 3.51 -4.98
C LEU A 83 -6.00 4.76 -4.98
N ASN A 84 -6.71 5.03 -6.08
CA ASN A 84 -7.60 6.19 -6.20
C ASN A 84 -8.73 6.12 -5.17
N ASP A 85 -9.37 4.96 -4.99
CA ASP A 85 -10.40 4.76 -3.96
C ASP A 85 -9.86 5.07 -2.56
N ARG A 86 -8.61 4.68 -2.27
CA ARG A 86 -7.94 4.99 -1.00
C ARG A 86 -7.68 6.48 -0.83
N MET A 87 -7.21 7.16 -1.88
CA MET A 87 -6.95 8.60 -1.82
C MET A 87 -8.24 9.37 -1.63
N GLU A 88 -9.33 8.97 -2.29
CA GLU A 88 -10.64 9.60 -2.07
C GLU A 88 -11.13 9.45 -0.62
N ILE A 89 -10.90 8.28 0.00
CA ILE A 89 -11.20 8.09 1.43
C ILE A 89 -10.35 9.02 2.29
N TYR A 90 -9.07 9.17 1.99
CA TYR A 90 -8.16 10.03 2.75
C TYR A 90 -8.52 11.51 2.58
N ASP A 91 -8.84 11.95 1.38
CA ASP A 91 -9.31 13.31 1.10
C ASP A 91 -10.60 13.60 1.88
N LYS A 92 -11.56 12.67 1.91
CA LYS A 92 -12.78 12.79 2.73
C LYS A 92 -12.50 12.82 4.23
N MET A 93 -11.44 12.15 4.71
CA MET A 93 -11.03 12.24 6.12
C MET A 93 -10.48 13.63 6.45
N TRP A 94 -9.78 14.27 5.51
CA TRP A 94 -9.34 15.66 5.64
C TRP A 94 -10.50 16.66 5.55
N ASP A 95 -11.48 16.40 4.68
CA ASP A 95 -12.66 17.25 4.49
C ASP A 95 -13.70 17.07 5.62
N GLY A 96 -13.56 15.99 6.41
CA GLY A 96 -14.45 15.59 7.49
C GLY A 96 -14.15 16.20 8.86
N CYS A 97 -13.76 17.48 8.93
CA CYS A 97 -13.96 18.30 10.13
C CYS A 97 -13.89 19.79 9.77
N GLY A 98 -14.98 20.32 9.23
CA GLY A 98 -15.20 21.76 9.12
C GLY A 98 -15.37 22.38 10.52
N CYS A 99 -14.28 22.51 11.27
CA CYS A 99 -14.24 23.41 12.41
C CYS A 99 -14.40 24.84 11.86
N LYS A 100 -15.52 25.48 12.20
CA LYS A 100 -15.69 26.92 12.02
C LYS A 100 -14.69 27.62 12.96
N ILE A 101 -13.50 27.94 12.45
CA ILE A 101 -12.55 28.78 13.17
C ILE A 101 -12.98 30.22 12.96
N ASN A 102 -13.67 30.78 13.96
CA ASN A 102 -13.88 32.22 14.03
C ASN A 102 -12.55 32.87 14.40
N TYR A 103 -11.90 33.51 13.44
CA TYR A 103 -10.80 34.43 13.70
C TYR A 103 -11.40 35.80 14.03
N TYR A 104 -11.31 36.19 15.31
CA TYR A 104 -11.56 37.52 15.89
C TYR A 104 -13.02 38.02 15.89
N GLU A 105 -13.56 38.21 17.11
CA GLU A 105 -14.34 39.41 17.48
C GLU A 105 -13.54 40.21 18.51
#